data_AF-A0A2J0M7N0-F1
#
_entry.id   AF-A0A2J0M7N0-F1
#
_cell.length_a   1.000
_cell.length_b   1.000
_cell.length_c   1.000
_cell.angle_alpha   90.00
_cell.angle_beta   90.00
_cell.angle_gamma   90.00
#
_symmetry.space_group_name_H-M   'P 1'
#
loop_
_entity.id
_entity.type
_entity.pdbx_description
1 polymer ?
#
loop_
_entity_poly.entity_id
_entity_poly.type
_entity_poly.pdbx_seq_one_letter_code
_entity_poly.pdbx_strand_id
1 'polypeptide(L)' 'FELPDEEKAHQEVLAIARKIKLARQLEKFNCPHRGCRQCEPFERIIKGKGKLIRLDDFNRDMYILPEMEEDEAEEVIL' A
#
# COMPACT_ATOMS: atom_id res chain seq x y z
N PHE A 1 6.71 -13.38 30.21
CA PHE A 1 5.62 -12.99 29.30
C PHE A 1 4.34 -13.54 29.88
N GLU A 2 3.51 -12.68 30.46
CA GLU A 2 2.17 -13.05 30.91
C GLU A 2 1.18 -12.71 29.80
N LEU A 3 0.23 -13.62 29.58
CA LEU A 3 -0.83 -13.38 28.62
C LEU A 3 -1.76 -12.28 29.17
N PRO A 4 -2.28 -11.39 28.32
CA PRO A 4 -3.29 -10.44 28.74
C PRO A 4 -4.56 -11.15 29.19
N ASP A 5 -5.29 -10.51 30.10
CA ASP A 5 -6.62 -10.93 30.51
C ASP A 5 -7.57 -11.06 29.31
N GLU A 6 -8.40 -12.11 29.31
CA GLU A 6 -9.25 -12.47 28.16
C GLU A 6 -10.23 -11.34 27.81
N GLU A 7 -10.92 -10.78 28.80
CA GLU A 7 -11.89 -9.71 28.56
C GLU A 7 -11.20 -8.47 28.02
N LYS A 8 -10.06 -8.10 28.62
CA LYS A 8 -9.26 -6.97 28.15
C LYS A 8 -8.80 -7.17 26.70
N ALA A 9 -8.25 -8.34 26.38
CA ALA A 9 -7.79 -8.65 25.04
C ALA A 9 -8.94 -8.59 24.02
N HIS A 10 -10.10 -9.16 24.36
CA HIS A 10 -11.29 -9.11 23.52
C HIS A 10 -11.75 -7.67 23.24
N GLN A 11 -11.79 -6.81 24.27
CA GLN A 11 -12.19 -5.40 24.12
C GLN A 11 -11.23 -4.62 23.22
N GLU A 12 -9.91 -4.80 23.39
CA GLU A 12 -8.89 -4.13 22.58
C GLU A 12 -9.01 -4.52 21.10
N VAL A 13 -9.11 -5.82 20.82
CA VAL A 13 -9.26 -6.32 19.44
C VAL A 13 -10.57 -5.83 18.81
N LEU A 14 -11.68 -5.88 19.55
CA LEU A 14 -12.98 -5.42 19.06
C LEU A 14 -12.99 -3.92 18.76
N ALA A 15 -12.33 -3.11 19.59
CA ALA A 15 -12.18 -1.68 19.37
C ALA A 15 -11.41 -1.38 18.08
N ILE A 16 -10.31 -2.09 17.81
CA ILE A 16 -9.54 -1.96 16.57
C ILE A 16 -10.37 -2.43 15.37
N ALA A 17 -11.06 -3.56 15.49
CA ALA A 17 -11.91 -4.10 14.42
C ALA A 17 -13.02 -3.13 14.01
N ARG A 18 -13.66 -2.45 14.96
CA ARG A 18 -14.68 -1.41 14.68
C ARG A 18 -14.09 -0.23 13.92
N LYS A 19 -12.88 0.23 14.27
CA LYS A 19 -12.18 1.31 13.55
C LYS A 19 -11.88 0.91 12.11
N ILE A 20 -11.40 -0.32 11.89
CA ILE A 20 -11.14 -0.86 10.54
C ILE A 20 -12.43 -0.95 9.73
N LYS A 21 -13.53 -1.44 10.33
CA LYS A 21 -14.83 -1.50 9.66
C LYS A 21 -15.30 -0.12 9.21
N LEU A 22 -15.21 0.88 10.09
CA LEU A 22 -15.58 2.25 9.76
C LEU A 22 -14.71 2.83 8.63
N ALA A 23 -13.39 2.62 8.68
CA ALA A 23 -12.48 3.10 7.64
C ALA A 23 -12.80 2.51 6.26
N ARG A 24 -13.17 1.22 6.20
CA ARG A 24 -13.61 0.57 4.95
C ARG A 24 -14.93 1.12 4.43
N GLN A 25 -15.91 1.36 5.31
CA GLN A 25 -17.21 1.93 4.93
C GLN A 25 -17.12 3.36 4.41
N LEU A 26 -16.15 4.14 4.90
CA LEU A 26 -15.89 5.50 4.48
C LEU A 26 -14.83 5.63 3.37
N GLU A 27 -14.24 4.50 2.94
CA GLU A 27 -13.10 4.45 2.01
C GLU A 27 -11.94 5.39 2.41
N LYS A 28 -11.78 5.64 3.72
CA LYS A 28 -10.88 6.64 4.27
C LYS A 28 -9.67 5.98 4.93
N PHE A 29 -8.62 5.78 4.15
CA PHE A 29 -7.37 5.15 4.58
C PHE A 29 -6.26 6.19 4.80
N ASN A 30 -6.41 6.97 5.87
CA ASN A 30 -5.42 7.99 6.22
C ASN A 30 -4.12 7.35 6.73
N CYS A 31 -3.06 7.38 5.92
CA CYS A 31 -1.73 6.95 6.35
C CYS A 31 -1.13 7.99 7.32
N PRO A 32 -0.69 7.60 8.53
CA PRO A 32 -0.09 8.53 9.49
C PRO A 32 1.22 9.15 8.99
N HIS A 33 1.93 8.45 8.10
CA HIS A 33 3.21 8.89 7.53
C HIS A 33 3.07 9.68 6.22
N ARG A 34 1.83 9.89 5.72
CA ARG A 34 1.57 10.49 4.40
C ARG A 34 2.29 9.75 3.24
N GLY A 35 2.36 8.42 3.35
CA GLY A 35 3.09 7.54 2.44
C GLY A 35 4.22 6.80 3.17
N CYS A 36 4.53 5.57 2.75
CA CYS A 36 5.69 4.82 3.23
C CYS A 36 6.26 4.00 2.07
N ARG A 37 7.49 3.48 2.24
CA ARG A 37 8.18 2.66 1.22
C ARG A 37 7.35 1.46 0.76
N GLN A 38 6.50 0.91 1.62
CA GLN A 38 5.62 -0.21 1.30
C GLN A 38 4.37 0.23 0.50
N CYS A 39 3.85 1.43 0.73
CA CYS A 39 2.70 1.96 0.00
C CYS A 39 3.11 2.56 -1.35
N GLU A 40 4.34 3.04 -1.47
CA GLU A 40 4.86 3.74 -2.65
C GLU A 40 4.61 3.00 -3.99
N PRO A 41 4.87 1.68 -4.12
CA PRO A 41 4.60 0.97 -5.37
C PRO A 41 3.12 1.05 -5.77
N PHE A 42 2.21 0.87 -4.81
CA PHE A 42 0.77 0.90 -5.07
C PHE A 42 0.28 2.32 -5.38
N GLU A 43 0.78 3.32 -4.66
CA GLU A 43 0.50 4.72 -4.96
C GLU A 43 0.96 5.13 -6.36
N ARG A 44 2.11 4.60 -6.83
CA ARG A 44 2.59 4.81 -8.21
C ARG A 44 1.64 4.20 -9.24
N ILE A 45 1.09 3.01 -8.97
CA ILE A 45 0.07 2.39 -9.82
C ILE A 45 -1.18 3.28 -9.89
N ILE A 46 -1.70 3.74 -8.74
CA ILE A 46 -2.86 4.65 -8.69
C ILE A 46 -2.61 5.95 -9.47
N LYS A 47 -1.39 6.48 -9.40
CA LYS A 47 -0.95 7.68 -10.15
C LYS A 47 -0.73 7.44 -11.64
N GLY A 48 -1.03 6.24 -12.16
CA GLY A 48 -0.87 5.90 -13.58
C GLY A 48 0.58 5.66 -14.02
N LYS A 49 1.52 5.54 -13.09
CA LYS A 49 2.93 5.28 -13.39
C LYS A 49 3.22 3.80 -13.62
N GLY A 50 2.25 2.91 -13.41
CA GLY A 50 2.39 1.47 -13.64
C GLY A 50 1.78 1.04 -14.96
N LYS A 51 2.42 0.08 -15.63
CA LYS A 51 1.88 -0.54 -16.86
C LYS A 51 1.27 -1.90 -16.52
N LEU A 52 -0.04 -2.06 -16.73
CA LEU A 52 -0.73 -3.34 -16.60
C LEU A 52 -0.21 -4.30 -17.67
N ILE A 53 0.17 -5.51 -17.26
CA ILE A 53 0.66 -6.55 -18.18
C ILE A 53 -0.44 -7.58 -18.43
N ARG A 54 -0.96 -8.15 -17.34
CA ARG A 54 -1.87 -9.29 -17.36
C ARG A 54 -2.50 -9.49 -15.98
N LEU A 55 -3.48 -10.39 -15.95
CA LEU A 55 -3.96 -11.03 -14.74
C LEU A 55 -3.08 -12.23 -14.39
N ASP A 56 -2.86 -12.46 -13.09
CA ASP A 56 -2.29 -13.71 -12.58
C ASP A 56 -3.33 -14.84 -12.55
N ASP A 57 -2.92 -16.04 -12.14
CA ASP A 57 -3.79 -17.22 -12.06
C ASP A 57 -4.92 -17.08 -11.03
N PHE A 58 -4.87 -16.03 -10.18
CA PHE A 58 -5.86 -15.68 -9.17
C PHE A 58 -6.66 -14.42 -9.53
N ASN A 59 -6.64 -13.98 -10.79
CA ASN A 59 -7.28 -12.76 -11.29
C ASN A 59 -6.84 -11.47 -10.59
N ARG A 60 -5.56 -11.37 -10.21
CA ARG A 60 -4.96 -10.14 -9.69
C ARG A 60 -4.25 -9.40 -10.81
N ASP A 61 -4.42 -8.08 -10.83
CA ASP A 61 -3.73 -7.21 -11.78
C ASP A 61 -2.22 -7.17 -11.51
N MET A 62 -1.42 -7.53 -12.52
CA MET A 62 0.04 -7.40 -12.46
C MET A 62 0.52 -6.16 -13.20
N TYR A 63 1.24 -5.29 -12.49
CA TYR A 63 1.83 -4.07 -13.02
C TYR A 63 3.36 -4.15 -13.02
N ILE A 64 4.01 -3.63 -14.07
CA ILE A 64 5.42 -3.21 -14.02
C ILE A 64 5.49 -1.72 -13.68
N LEU A 65 6.38 -1.38 -12.76
CA LEU A 65 6.79 -0.01 -12.49
C LEU A 65 8.10 0.23 -13.26
N PRO A 66 8.12 1.10 -14.28
CA PRO A 66 9.36 1.49 -14.92
C PRO A 66 10.26 2.20 -13.89
N GLU A 67 11.57 2.01 -14.03
CA GLU A 67 12.53 2.84 -13.30
C GLU A 67 12.30 4.30 -13.67
N MET A 68 12.57 5.20 -12.73
CA MET A 68 12.55 6.62 -13.08
C MET A 68 13.64 6.80 -14.13
N GLU A 69 13.27 7.23 -15.33
CA GLU A 69 14.24 7.80 -16.26
C GLU A 69 14.90 8.94 -15.48
N GLU A 70 16.14 8.73 -15.05
CA GLU A 70 17.05 9.86 -14.86
C GLU A 70 17.07 10.54 -16.23
N ASP A 71 16.62 11.79 -16.29
CA ASP A 71 16.64 12.60 -17.51
C ASP A 71 17.95 12.29 -18.24
N GLU A 72 17.86 11.82 -19.49
CA GLU A 72 19.00 11.44 -20.32
C GLU A 72 20.03 12.58 -20.28
N ALA A 73 21.01 12.48 -19.38
CA ALA A 73 22.18 13.31 -19.45
C ALA A 73 22.91 12.80 -20.69
N GLU A 74 22.76 13.53 -21.80
CA GLU A 74 23.50 13.31 -23.03
C GLU A 74 25.00 13.22 -22.68
N GLU A 75 25.52 12.00 -22.51
CA GLU A 75 26.95 11.77 -22.43
C GLU A 75 27.54 12.02 -23.82
N VAL A 76 27.95 13.25 -24.07
CA VAL A 76 28.81 13.59 -25.21
C VAL A 76 30.18 12.97 -24.93
N ILE A 77 30.47 11.86 -25.60
CA ILE A 77 31.82 11.29 -25.65
C ILE A 77 32.70 12.23 -26.50
N LEU A 78 33.62 12.96 -25.86
CA LEU A 78 34.71 13.72 -26.49
C LEU A 78 35.95 12.84 -26.69
#